data_AF-A0A950VWI7-F1
#
_entry.id   AF-A0A950VWI7-F1
#
_cell.length_a   1.000
_cell.length_b   1.000
_cell.length_c   1.000
_cell.angle_alpha   90.00
_cell.angle_beta   90.00
_cell.angle_gamma   90.00
#
_symmetry.space_group_name_H-M   'P 1'
#
loop_
_entity.id
_entity.type
_entity.pdbx_description
1 polymer ?
#
loop_
_entity_poly.entity_id
_entity_poly.type
_entity_poly.pdbx_seq_one_letter_code
_entity_poly.pdbx_strand_id
1 'polypeptide(L)'
;MNITNYPLKRGQWFADITDKKFVVWHGTAGRTMHTPVSGRPGKATTSIDGWNNNADRVGAPWLVDRDGTIYKTFDDAGWIFHLGIKGTNGRYDKSSVAIEFANELALDLDGDRLYAFGMNTPNTIYNGPHISYDWRGFHHFAQLDEPQVDAGIALTLDICQRHGIDPVFYYPSTTFDFPRCFQVATIICHSNCRADKLDLCLPEWVYEKIQAAGIRLQS
;
A
#
# COMPACT_ATOMS: atom_id res chain seq x y z
N MET A 1 1.62 18.48 0.25
CA MET A 1 2.20 17.15 -0.10
C MET A 1 3.65 17.35 -0.53
N ASN A 2 4.59 16.52 -0.06
CA ASN A 2 5.99 16.51 -0.49
C ASN A 2 6.18 15.44 -1.59
N ILE A 3 6.10 15.83 -2.86
CA ILE A 3 6.15 14.89 -4.00
C ILE A 3 7.53 14.94 -4.66
N THR A 4 8.16 13.78 -4.79
CA THR A 4 9.42 13.57 -5.51
C THR A 4 9.20 12.65 -6.70
N ASN A 5 9.74 13.00 -7.86
CA ASN A 5 9.70 12.10 -9.01
C ASN A 5 10.73 10.98 -8.87
N TYR A 6 10.29 9.73 -8.97
CA TYR A 6 11.14 8.53 -9.01
C TYR A 6 10.57 7.57 -10.05
N PRO A 7 10.79 7.85 -11.35
CA PRO A 7 10.02 7.23 -12.41
C PRO A 7 10.36 5.75 -12.62
N LEU A 8 9.34 4.95 -12.97
CA LEU A 8 9.56 3.64 -13.58
C LEU A 8 10.18 3.80 -14.97
N LYS A 9 10.96 2.80 -15.39
CA LYS A 9 11.50 2.68 -16.74
C LYS A 9 10.36 2.62 -17.74
N ARG A 10 10.58 3.22 -18.91
CA ARG A 10 9.62 3.17 -20.03
C ARG A 10 9.24 1.72 -20.33
N GLY A 11 7.93 1.45 -20.46
CA GLY A 11 7.40 0.12 -20.74
C GLY A 11 7.10 -0.74 -19.51
N GLN A 12 7.40 -0.26 -18.29
CA GLN A 12 7.04 -0.95 -17.04
C GLN A 12 5.60 -0.69 -16.58
N TRP A 13 4.88 0.20 -17.26
CA TRP A 13 3.47 0.51 -17.05
C TRP A 13 2.80 0.74 -18.40
N PHE A 14 1.47 0.74 -18.43
CA PHE A 14 0.66 0.93 -19.63
C PHE A 14 0.19 2.38 -19.71
N ALA A 15 0.61 3.08 -20.76
CA ALA A 15 0.31 4.50 -20.97
C ALA A 15 -1.11 4.81 -21.44
N ASP A 16 -1.90 3.77 -21.73
CA ASP A 16 -3.29 3.93 -22.10
C ASP A 16 -4.07 4.59 -20.95
N ILE A 17 -4.69 5.73 -21.25
CA ILE A 17 -5.52 6.45 -20.29
C ILE A 17 -6.77 5.61 -19.99
N THR A 18 -7.09 5.48 -18.70
CA THR A 18 -8.22 4.69 -18.22
C THR A 18 -9.04 5.49 -17.22
N ASP A 19 -10.36 5.28 -17.25
CA ASP A 19 -11.29 5.88 -16.28
C ASP A 19 -11.06 5.27 -14.90
N LYS A 20 -10.80 6.12 -13.90
CA LYS A 20 -10.47 5.69 -12.54
C LYS A 20 -11.68 5.80 -11.63
N LYS A 21 -12.00 4.70 -10.97
CA LYS A 21 -13.15 4.53 -10.10
C LYS A 21 -12.76 4.24 -8.66
N PHE A 22 -11.54 3.77 -8.44
CA PHE A 22 -11.08 3.32 -7.14
C PHE A 22 -9.66 3.82 -6.83
N VAL A 23 -9.37 3.92 -5.54
CA VAL A 23 -8.02 4.02 -5.00
C VAL A 23 -7.74 2.74 -4.20
N VAL A 24 -6.58 2.13 -4.39
CA VAL A 24 -6.21 0.92 -3.65
C VAL A 24 -4.97 1.18 -2.82
N TRP A 25 -5.08 0.99 -1.51
CA TRP A 25 -3.96 1.05 -0.59
C TRP A 25 -3.28 -0.32 -0.47
N HIS A 26 -1.98 -0.33 -0.66
CA HIS A 26 -1.10 -1.49 -0.61
C HIS A 26 0.01 -1.26 0.42
N GLY A 27 0.60 -2.34 0.93
CA GLY A 27 1.89 -2.24 1.61
C GLY A 27 2.96 -2.95 0.80
N THR A 28 4.15 -2.36 0.74
CA THR A 28 5.18 -2.83 -0.20
C THR A 28 5.74 -4.21 0.13
N ALA A 29 5.51 -4.74 1.34
CA ALA A 29 6.25 -5.87 1.91
C ALA A 29 7.76 -5.68 1.72
N GLY A 30 8.20 -4.42 1.85
CA GLY A 30 9.50 -3.95 1.41
C GLY A 30 10.28 -3.32 2.55
N ARG A 31 11.57 -3.07 2.29
CA ARG A 31 12.47 -2.48 3.28
C ARG A 31 12.17 -1.01 3.47
N THR A 32 12.13 -0.60 4.73
CA THR A 32 12.07 0.81 5.12
C THR A 32 13.26 1.18 6.00
N MET A 33 13.25 2.41 6.54
CA MET A 33 14.20 2.81 7.57
C MET A 33 14.18 1.90 8.81
N HIS A 34 13.07 1.20 9.06
CA HIS A 34 12.89 0.32 10.21
C HIS A 34 13.45 -1.10 10.04
N THR A 35 13.98 -1.43 8.85
CA THR A 35 14.63 -2.73 8.60
C THR A 35 16.00 -2.54 7.95
N PRO A 36 16.98 -2.02 8.71
CA PRO A 36 18.30 -1.68 8.20
C PRO A 36 19.08 -2.91 7.70
N VAL A 37 19.96 -2.71 6.74
CA VAL A 37 20.89 -3.73 6.22
C VAL A 37 22.31 -3.30 6.55
N SER A 38 23.04 -4.14 7.28
CA SER A 38 24.41 -3.83 7.74
C SER A 38 24.52 -2.44 8.39
N GLY A 39 23.54 -2.08 9.22
CA GLY A 39 23.48 -0.81 9.94
C GLY A 39 23.09 0.42 9.11
N ARG A 40 22.74 0.26 7.82
CA ARG A 40 22.23 1.35 6.98
C ARG A 40 20.71 1.28 6.86
N PRO A 41 19.98 2.39 7.05
CA PRO A 41 18.53 2.41 6.84
C PRO A 41 18.15 1.89 5.45
N GLY A 42 17.11 1.05 5.39
CA GLY A 42 16.49 0.69 4.12
C GLY A 42 15.83 1.92 3.48
N LYS A 43 15.61 1.85 2.17
CA LYS A 43 14.96 2.93 1.40
C LYS A 43 13.70 2.40 0.76
N ALA A 44 12.58 3.11 0.89
CA ALA A 44 11.35 2.70 0.24
C ALA A 44 11.47 2.61 -1.28
N THR A 45 12.35 3.43 -1.90
CA THR A 45 12.60 3.40 -3.35
C THR A 45 13.12 2.05 -3.85
N THR A 46 13.64 1.17 -2.97
CA THR A 46 14.03 -0.18 -3.36
C THR A 46 12.85 -1.03 -3.87
N SER A 47 11.61 -0.74 -3.45
CA SER A 47 10.41 -1.34 -4.03
C SER A 47 10.24 -0.92 -5.48
N ILE A 48 10.45 0.36 -5.80
CA ILE A 48 10.36 0.89 -7.17
C ILE A 48 11.49 0.32 -8.05
N ASP A 49 12.69 0.18 -7.50
CA ASP A 49 13.80 -0.48 -8.17
C ASP A 49 13.48 -1.96 -8.48
N GLY A 50 12.79 -2.64 -7.57
CA GLY A 50 12.27 -4.00 -7.76
C GLY A 50 11.25 -4.09 -8.90
N TRP A 51 10.26 -3.19 -8.92
CA TRP A 51 9.25 -3.11 -9.98
C TRP A 51 9.87 -2.92 -11.37
N ASN A 52 10.95 -2.13 -11.47
CA ASN A 52 11.69 -1.92 -12.70
C ASN A 52 12.35 -3.18 -13.30
N ASN A 53 12.46 -4.26 -12.51
CA ASN A 53 13.04 -5.53 -12.92
C ASN A 53 11.96 -6.62 -13.07
N ASN A 54 10.68 -6.29 -12.88
CA ASN A 54 9.58 -7.24 -12.97
C ASN A 54 9.02 -7.30 -14.39
N ALA A 55 9.14 -8.46 -15.06
CA ALA A 55 8.64 -8.65 -16.42
C ALA A 55 7.10 -8.59 -16.52
N ASP A 56 6.40 -8.86 -15.42
CA ASP A 56 4.93 -8.87 -15.34
C ASP A 56 4.34 -7.46 -15.19
N ARG A 57 5.17 -6.42 -15.13
CA ARG A 57 4.75 -5.01 -14.98
C ARG A 57 3.85 -4.85 -13.76
N VAL A 58 4.41 -5.17 -12.60
CA VAL A 58 3.77 -5.00 -11.29
C VAL A 58 4.37 -3.78 -10.59
N GLY A 59 3.52 -2.95 -10.01
CA GLY A 59 3.93 -1.79 -9.21
C GLY A 59 2.79 -0.83 -8.94
N ALA A 60 3.09 0.42 -8.62
CA ALA A 60 2.11 1.46 -8.38
C ALA A 60 2.57 2.83 -8.89
N PRO A 61 1.65 3.72 -9.32
CA PRO A 61 1.99 5.11 -9.70
C PRO A 61 2.51 5.94 -8.53
N TRP A 62 2.17 5.55 -7.30
CA TRP A 62 2.51 6.27 -6.09
C TRP A 62 3.09 5.35 -5.02
N LEU A 63 4.13 5.82 -4.34
CA LEU A 63 4.66 5.22 -3.12
C LEU A 63 4.75 6.28 -2.02
N VAL A 64 4.35 5.97 -0.79
CA VAL A 64 4.47 6.84 0.38
C VAL A 64 5.48 6.24 1.36
N ASP A 65 6.61 6.93 1.57
CA ASP A 65 7.63 6.54 2.53
C ASP A 65 7.19 6.84 3.98
N ARG A 66 7.94 6.31 4.95
CA ARG A 66 7.70 6.42 6.40
C ARG A 66 7.67 7.87 6.90
N ASP A 67 8.44 8.75 6.27
CA ASP A 67 8.51 10.17 6.62
C ASP A 67 7.43 11.04 5.94
N GLY A 68 6.53 10.43 5.16
CA GLY A 68 5.49 11.13 4.40
C GLY A 68 5.94 11.68 3.05
N THR A 69 7.18 11.40 2.61
CA THR A 69 7.61 11.66 1.23
C THR A 69 6.81 10.79 0.27
N ILE A 70 6.26 11.41 -0.78
CA ILE A 70 5.49 10.73 -1.82
C ILE A 70 6.36 10.63 -3.07
N TYR A 71 6.60 9.42 -3.56
CA TYR A 71 7.28 9.17 -4.81
C TYR A 71 6.27 8.95 -5.94
N LYS A 72 6.36 9.78 -6.99
CA LYS A 72 5.61 9.59 -8.25
C LYS A 72 6.42 8.74 -9.21
N THR A 73 5.87 7.61 -9.63
CA THR A 73 6.57 6.65 -10.50
C THR A 73 6.12 6.72 -11.96
N PHE A 74 4.86 7.08 -12.21
CA PHE A 74 4.32 7.42 -13.52
C PHE A 74 3.00 8.22 -13.36
N ASP A 75 2.34 8.56 -14.47
CA ASP A 75 1.05 9.26 -14.43
C ASP A 75 -0.11 8.31 -14.09
N ASP A 76 -0.89 8.64 -13.06
CA ASP A 76 -1.98 7.78 -12.58
C ASP A 76 -3.22 7.75 -13.48
N ALA A 77 -3.25 8.51 -14.58
CA ALA A 77 -4.21 8.28 -15.67
C ALA A 77 -3.92 6.97 -16.43
N GLY A 78 -2.65 6.54 -16.45
CA GLY A 78 -2.24 5.23 -16.95
C GLY A 78 -2.54 4.11 -15.98
N TRP A 79 -2.04 2.90 -16.25
CA TRP A 79 -2.26 1.76 -15.35
C TRP A 79 -1.11 0.75 -15.37
N ILE A 80 -1.09 -0.11 -14.36
CA ILE A 80 -0.12 -1.19 -14.14
C ILE A 80 -0.84 -2.34 -13.43
N PHE A 81 -0.31 -3.56 -13.43
CA PHE A 81 -0.88 -4.62 -12.60
C PHE A 81 -0.49 -4.41 -11.13
N HIS A 82 -1.44 -4.54 -10.21
CA HIS A 82 -1.17 -4.44 -8.77
C HIS A 82 -2.09 -5.33 -7.92
N LEU A 83 -3.27 -5.70 -8.43
CA LEU A 83 -4.22 -6.54 -7.70
C LEU A 83 -3.98 -8.03 -7.90
N GLY A 84 -3.64 -8.44 -9.13
CA GLY A 84 -3.46 -9.86 -9.47
C GLY A 84 -4.72 -10.71 -9.29
N ILE A 85 -5.91 -10.11 -9.49
CA ILE A 85 -7.19 -10.83 -9.41
C ILE A 85 -7.42 -11.58 -10.73
N LYS A 86 -7.40 -12.91 -10.64
CA LYS A 86 -7.57 -13.81 -11.80
C LYS A 86 -8.97 -13.67 -12.42
N GLY A 87 -9.08 -13.92 -13.72
CA GLY A 87 -10.36 -13.93 -14.45
C GLY A 87 -10.98 -12.54 -14.70
N THR A 88 -10.33 -11.45 -14.29
CA THR A 88 -10.83 -10.08 -14.49
C THR A 88 -10.20 -9.37 -15.69
N ASN A 89 -9.14 -9.95 -16.28
CA ASN A 89 -8.33 -9.36 -17.35
C ASN A 89 -7.87 -7.91 -17.03
N GLY A 90 -7.50 -7.69 -15.77
CA GLY A 90 -7.04 -6.39 -15.26
C GLY A 90 -8.12 -5.33 -15.15
N ARG A 91 -9.41 -5.71 -15.14
CA ARG A 91 -10.53 -4.75 -15.06
C ARG A 91 -10.35 -3.77 -13.89
N TYR A 92 -10.07 -4.30 -12.70
CA TYR A 92 -9.92 -3.49 -11.49
C TYR A 92 -8.59 -2.75 -11.45
N ASP A 93 -7.51 -3.34 -11.96
CA ASP A 93 -6.21 -2.68 -12.08
C ASP A 93 -6.30 -1.43 -13.00
N LYS A 94 -7.00 -1.56 -14.13
CA LYS A 94 -7.24 -0.45 -15.07
C LYS A 94 -8.10 0.64 -14.45
N SER A 95 -9.14 0.27 -13.70
CA SER A 95 -10.08 1.24 -13.12
C SER A 95 -9.66 1.76 -11.75
N SER A 96 -8.42 1.53 -11.31
CA SER A 96 -7.96 2.01 -10.01
C SER A 96 -6.59 2.68 -10.07
N VAL A 97 -6.31 3.44 -9.02
CA VAL A 97 -5.01 4.06 -8.75
C VAL A 97 -4.43 3.40 -7.51
N ALA A 98 -3.29 2.74 -7.65
CA ALA A 98 -2.59 2.11 -6.53
C ALA A 98 -1.74 3.14 -5.77
N ILE A 99 -1.77 3.07 -4.44
CA ILE A 99 -0.84 3.75 -3.53
C ILE A 99 -0.16 2.68 -2.68
N GLU A 100 1.16 2.62 -2.78
CA GLU A 100 2.00 1.71 -2.01
C GLU A 100 2.57 2.42 -0.79
N PHE A 101 2.30 1.89 0.41
CA PHE A 101 2.89 2.38 1.64
C PHE A 101 4.15 1.57 1.95
N ALA A 102 5.29 2.26 2.09
CA ALA A 102 6.53 1.62 2.50
C ALA A 102 6.34 0.97 3.88
N ASN A 103 6.27 -0.36 3.92
CA ASN A 103 5.96 -1.11 5.13
C ASN A 103 6.40 -2.58 4.98
N GLU A 104 6.93 -3.13 6.06
CA GLU A 104 7.37 -4.52 6.17
C GLU A 104 6.23 -5.54 6.24
N LEU A 105 5.02 -5.08 6.58
CA LEU A 105 3.80 -5.85 6.82
C LEU A 105 3.92 -6.80 8.02
N ALA A 106 3.59 -8.07 7.84
CA ALA A 106 3.61 -9.05 8.90
C ALA A 106 5.03 -9.31 9.41
N LEU A 107 5.16 -9.50 10.72
CA LEU A 107 6.43 -9.67 11.41
C LEU A 107 6.41 -10.98 12.20
N ASP A 108 7.55 -11.65 12.22
CA ASP A 108 7.79 -12.84 13.03
C ASP A 108 8.48 -12.43 14.34
N LEU A 109 7.92 -12.87 15.47
CA LEU A 109 8.55 -12.71 16.78
C LEU A 109 9.45 -13.92 17.07
N ASP A 110 10.72 -13.68 17.37
CA ASP A 110 11.68 -14.70 17.79
C ASP A 110 12.51 -14.16 18.96
N GLY A 111 12.28 -14.75 20.14
CA GLY A 111 12.75 -14.23 21.41
C GLY A 111 12.09 -12.88 21.73
N ASP A 112 12.91 -11.85 21.83
CA ASP A 112 12.51 -10.47 22.11
C ASP A 112 12.57 -9.57 20.87
N ARG A 113 12.78 -10.14 19.67
CA ARG A 113 12.99 -9.40 18.42
C ARG A 113 11.94 -9.73 17.39
N LEU A 114 11.58 -8.70 16.62
CA LEU A 114 10.72 -8.82 15.45
C LEU A 114 11.57 -8.90 14.19
N TYR A 115 11.13 -9.74 13.25
CA TYR A 115 11.78 -9.93 11.97
C TYR A 115 10.78 -9.76 10.83
N ALA A 116 11.21 -9.11 9.75
CA ALA A 116 10.43 -8.92 8.55
C ALA A 116 10.70 -10.00 7.49
N PHE A 117 9.78 -10.12 6.54
CA PHE A 117 9.93 -10.90 5.31
C PHE A 117 10.07 -12.42 5.51
N GLY A 118 9.59 -12.99 6.63
CA GLY A 118 9.62 -14.44 6.84
C GLY A 118 11.02 -15.01 7.09
N MET A 119 11.98 -14.17 7.50
CA MET A 119 13.38 -14.55 7.66
C MET A 119 13.95 -14.02 8.97
N ASN A 120 14.52 -14.88 9.80
CA ASN A 120 15.13 -14.48 11.08
C ASN A 120 16.64 -14.31 10.92
N THR A 121 17.07 -13.17 10.39
CA THR A 121 18.49 -12.85 10.13
C THR A 121 18.83 -11.45 10.65
N PRO A 122 20.11 -11.13 10.88
CA PRO A 122 20.51 -9.78 11.30
C PRO A 122 20.03 -8.65 10.37
N ASN A 123 19.85 -8.93 9.07
CA ASN A 123 19.42 -7.96 8.07
C ASN A 123 17.90 -7.87 7.92
N THR A 124 17.13 -8.58 8.75
CA THR A 124 15.67 -8.57 8.71
C THR A 124 15.06 -8.18 10.04
N ILE A 125 15.88 -7.83 11.03
CA ILE A 125 15.41 -7.26 12.29
C ILE A 125 14.62 -5.99 12.00
N TYR A 126 13.39 -5.96 12.47
CA TYR A 126 12.52 -4.79 12.47
C TYR A 126 12.67 -4.04 13.80
N ASN A 127 12.88 -2.72 13.73
CA ASN A 127 13.07 -1.87 14.92
C ASN A 127 12.06 -0.71 15.03
N GLY A 128 10.99 -0.74 14.24
CA GLY A 128 9.94 0.26 14.26
C GLY A 128 8.75 -0.06 15.18
N PRO A 129 7.73 0.80 15.22
CA PRO A 129 6.48 0.54 15.92
C PRO A 129 5.68 -0.60 15.27
N HIS A 130 5.08 -1.46 16.08
CA HIS A 130 4.25 -2.55 15.59
C HIS A 130 2.95 -2.65 16.40
N ILE A 131 1.98 -3.35 15.82
CA ILE A 131 0.74 -3.73 16.49
C ILE A 131 0.69 -5.24 16.68
N SER A 132 0.08 -5.68 17.78
CA SER A 132 -0.29 -7.08 18.00
C SER A 132 -1.73 -7.29 17.60
N TYR A 133 -1.96 -8.16 16.62
CA TYR A 133 -3.29 -8.45 16.08
C TYR A 133 -3.29 -9.82 15.42
N ASP A 134 -4.25 -10.68 15.74
CA ASP A 134 -4.34 -12.02 15.17
C ASP A 134 -5.05 -11.97 13.82
N TRP A 135 -4.29 -12.11 12.73
CA TRP A 135 -4.85 -12.05 11.39
C TRP A 135 -4.10 -12.94 10.40
N ARG A 136 -4.83 -13.85 9.74
CA ARG A 136 -4.33 -14.74 8.67
C ARG A 136 -3.06 -15.52 9.07
N GLY A 137 -2.97 -15.92 10.34
CA GLY A 137 -1.87 -16.71 10.88
C GLY A 137 -0.66 -15.91 11.36
N PHE A 138 -0.75 -14.58 11.36
CA PHE A 138 0.27 -13.69 11.91
C PHE A 138 -0.26 -12.96 13.14
N HIS A 139 0.66 -12.55 14.00
CA HIS A 139 0.36 -11.97 15.32
C HIS A 139 0.92 -10.55 15.49
N HIS A 140 1.91 -10.17 14.68
CA HIS A 140 2.56 -8.86 14.73
C HIS A 140 2.60 -8.24 13.34
N PHE A 141 2.34 -6.94 13.25
CA PHE A 141 2.38 -6.19 12.01
C PHE A 141 3.08 -4.86 12.20
N ALA A 142 3.94 -4.48 11.25
CA ALA A 142 4.58 -3.18 11.22
C ALA A 142 3.52 -2.08 11.08
N GLN A 143 3.45 -1.19 12.06
CA GLN A 143 2.50 -0.09 12.06
C GLN A 143 2.91 0.95 11.02
N LEU A 144 1.96 1.66 10.41
CA LEU A 144 2.29 2.86 9.63
C LEU A 144 2.73 4.00 10.55
N ASP A 145 3.63 4.84 10.07
CA ASP A 145 4.02 6.06 10.79
C ASP A 145 2.99 7.17 10.54
N GLU A 146 2.82 8.09 11.51
CA GLU A 146 1.81 9.15 11.40
C GLU A 146 2.02 10.07 10.18
N PRO A 147 3.24 10.57 9.86
CA PRO A 147 3.46 11.37 8.64
C PRO A 147 3.13 10.61 7.35
N GLN A 148 3.35 9.29 7.36
CA GLN A 148 3.02 8.42 6.23
C GLN A 148 1.51 8.30 6.04
N VAL A 149 0.73 8.18 7.13
CA VAL A 149 -0.74 8.16 7.07
C VAL A 149 -1.29 9.52 6.61
N ASP A 150 -0.79 10.62 7.16
CA ASP A 150 -1.22 11.97 6.77
C ASP A 150 -0.97 12.23 5.27
N ALA A 151 0.21 11.85 4.77
CA ALA A 151 0.55 11.95 3.35
C ALA A 151 -0.33 11.04 2.47
N GLY A 152 -0.59 9.81 2.91
CA GLY A 152 -1.45 8.86 2.19
C GLY A 152 -2.90 9.31 2.08
N ILE A 153 -3.47 9.89 3.15
CA ILE A 153 -4.81 10.48 3.15
C ILE A 153 -4.87 11.68 2.20
N ALA A 154 -3.91 12.61 2.30
CA ALA A 154 -3.86 13.79 1.43
C ALA A 154 -3.75 13.41 -0.05
N LEU A 155 -2.91 12.42 -0.36
CA LEU A 155 -2.77 11.89 -1.72
C LEU A 155 -4.05 11.21 -2.22
N THR A 156 -4.71 10.43 -1.36
CA THR A 156 -5.97 9.76 -1.71
C THR A 156 -7.05 10.76 -2.07
N LEU A 157 -7.21 11.83 -1.28
CA LEU A 157 -8.17 12.90 -1.56
C LEU A 157 -7.85 13.66 -2.85
N ASP A 158 -6.57 13.93 -3.12
CA ASP A 158 -6.14 14.54 -4.38
C ASP A 158 -6.47 13.66 -5.59
N ILE A 159 -6.20 12.36 -5.52
CA ILE A 159 -6.57 11.39 -6.56
C ILE A 159 -8.09 11.37 -6.76
N CYS A 160 -8.84 11.29 -5.66
CA CYS A 160 -10.30 11.30 -5.69
C CYS A 160 -10.83 12.56 -6.38
N GLN A 161 -10.28 13.73 -6.05
CA GLN A 161 -10.67 14.99 -6.67
C GLN A 161 -10.34 15.03 -8.17
N ARG A 162 -9.13 14.62 -8.57
CA ARG A 162 -8.69 14.66 -9.98
C ARG A 162 -9.47 13.71 -10.88
N HIS A 163 -9.90 12.58 -10.34
CA HIS A 163 -10.62 11.54 -11.08
C HIS A 163 -12.14 11.53 -10.82
N GLY A 164 -12.66 12.46 -10.01
CA GLY A 164 -14.09 12.55 -9.72
C GLY A 164 -14.65 11.37 -8.92
N ILE A 165 -13.83 10.79 -8.03
CA ILE A 165 -14.20 9.64 -7.19
C ILE A 165 -14.74 10.16 -5.85
N ASP A 166 -15.94 9.75 -5.46
CA ASP A 166 -16.48 10.02 -4.11
C ASP A 166 -15.71 9.23 -3.05
N PRO A 167 -15.08 9.85 -2.04
CA PRO A 167 -14.19 9.15 -1.10
C PRO A 167 -14.95 8.31 -0.07
N VAL A 168 -14.94 6.99 -0.26
CA VAL A 168 -15.53 5.99 0.66
C VAL A 168 -14.52 4.88 0.91
N PHE A 169 -14.06 4.76 2.15
CA PHE A 169 -13.07 3.77 2.57
C PHE A 169 -13.74 2.48 3.08
N TYR A 170 -13.32 1.34 2.57
CA TYR A 170 -13.79 0.04 3.03
C TYR A 170 -13.20 -0.29 4.41
N TYR A 171 -14.06 -0.54 5.38
CA TYR A 171 -13.71 -0.78 6.77
C TYR A 171 -14.27 -2.12 7.25
N PRO A 172 -13.47 -2.93 8.00
CA PRO A 172 -12.04 -2.76 8.25
C PRO A 172 -11.19 -3.24 7.05
N SER A 173 -9.92 -2.84 7.00
CA SER A 173 -8.98 -3.24 5.94
C SER A 173 -8.66 -4.74 5.98
N THR A 174 -8.92 -5.42 7.10
CA THR A 174 -8.55 -6.84 7.28
C THR A 174 -9.59 -7.83 6.73
N THR A 175 -10.77 -7.36 6.32
CA THR A 175 -11.88 -8.19 5.84
C THR A 175 -11.76 -8.47 4.34
N PHE A 176 -11.67 -9.74 3.94
CA PHE A 176 -11.81 -10.12 2.53
C PHE A 176 -13.29 -10.12 2.12
N ASP A 177 -13.64 -9.36 1.07
CA ASP A 177 -15.04 -9.23 0.61
C ASP A 177 -15.13 -9.02 -0.91
N PHE A 178 -14.29 -9.70 -1.69
CA PHE A 178 -14.37 -9.62 -3.15
C PHE A 178 -15.57 -10.42 -3.69
N PRO A 179 -16.40 -9.86 -4.61
CA PRO A 179 -16.25 -8.57 -5.29
C PRO A 179 -17.01 -7.40 -4.65
N ARG A 180 -17.72 -7.64 -3.54
CA ARG A 180 -18.61 -6.65 -2.90
C ARG A 180 -17.87 -5.41 -2.41
N CYS A 181 -16.60 -5.51 -2.00
CA CYS A 181 -15.81 -4.35 -1.60
C CYS A 181 -15.77 -3.23 -2.67
N PHE A 182 -15.71 -3.59 -3.96
CA PHE A 182 -15.76 -2.65 -5.09
C PHE A 182 -17.17 -2.10 -5.39
N GLN A 183 -18.21 -2.61 -4.75
CA GLN A 183 -19.60 -2.18 -4.94
C GLN A 183 -20.04 -1.17 -3.89
N VAL A 184 -19.42 -1.21 -2.71
CA VAL A 184 -19.82 -0.40 -1.55
C VAL A 184 -18.81 0.71 -1.22
N ALA A 185 -17.56 0.58 -1.67
CA ALA A 185 -16.49 1.53 -1.38
C ALA A 185 -15.70 1.90 -2.64
N THR A 186 -15.00 3.03 -2.57
CA THR A 186 -14.12 3.53 -3.63
C THR A 186 -12.64 3.50 -3.25
N ILE A 187 -12.34 3.45 -1.96
CA ILE A 187 -11.00 3.31 -1.40
C ILE A 187 -10.96 1.99 -0.64
N ILE A 188 -10.02 1.11 -1.00
CA ILE A 188 -9.95 -0.25 -0.46
C ILE A 188 -8.50 -0.65 -0.21
N CYS A 189 -8.27 -1.63 0.67
CA CYS A 189 -6.97 -2.29 0.80
C CYS A 189 -6.91 -3.56 -0.06
N HIS A 190 -5.72 -3.96 -0.49
CA HIS A 190 -5.53 -5.15 -1.32
C HIS A 190 -6.06 -6.44 -0.65
N SER A 191 -5.94 -6.51 0.68
CA SER A 191 -6.51 -7.54 1.55
C SER A 191 -8.03 -7.68 1.45
N ASN A 192 -8.76 -6.60 1.11
CA ASN A 192 -10.20 -6.66 0.86
C ASN A 192 -10.52 -7.38 -0.44
N CYS A 193 -9.61 -7.30 -1.41
CA CYS A 193 -9.75 -7.89 -2.74
C CYS A 193 -9.21 -9.31 -2.85
N ARG A 194 -8.30 -9.71 -1.95
CA ARG A 194 -7.59 -11.00 -1.99
C ARG A 194 -7.41 -11.61 -0.60
N ALA A 195 -7.88 -12.85 -0.44
CA ALA A 195 -7.82 -13.59 0.81
C ALA A 195 -6.40 -14.02 1.23
N ASP A 196 -5.42 -13.99 0.32
CA ASP A 196 -4.03 -14.33 0.59
C ASP A 196 -3.13 -13.13 0.96
N LYS A 197 -3.67 -11.91 0.89
CA LYS A 197 -2.90 -10.65 1.02
C LYS A 197 -2.90 -10.06 2.43
N LEU A 198 -1.75 -9.63 2.94
CA LEU A 198 -1.61 -9.07 4.30
C LEU A 198 -1.46 -7.54 4.30
N ASP A 199 -1.83 -6.90 3.19
CA ASP A 199 -1.68 -5.48 3.01
C ASP A 199 -2.43 -4.70 4.09
N LEU A 200 -1.65 -3.94 4.88
CA LEU A 200 -2.10 -2.89 5.78
C LEU A 200 -3.13 -3.33 6.83
N CYS A 201 -2.65 -3.96 7.89
CA CYS A 201 -3.40 -4.10 9.14
C CYS A 201 -3.48 -2.71 9.81
N LEU A 202 -4.54 -1.95 9.55
CA LEU A 202 -4.66 -0.57 10.02
C LEU A 202 -5.26 -0.53 11.45
N PRO A 203 -4.61 0.15 12.41
CA PRO A 203 -5.16 0.36 13.74
C PRO A 203 -6.21 1.48 13.77
N GLU A 204 -7.00 1.54 14.84
CA GLU A 204 -8.16 2.45 14.97
C GLU A 204 -7.84 3.93 14.72
N TRP A 205 -6.70 4.42 15.24
CA TRP A 205 -6.28 5.82 15.05
C TRP A 205 -6.12 6.23 13.57
N VAL A 206 -5.85 5.27 12.68
CA VAL A 206 -5.79 5.54 11.23
C VAL A 206 -7.19 5.79 10.69
N TYR A 207 -8.17 5.00 11.12
CA TYR A 207 -9.56 5.18 10.72
C TYR A 207 -10.15 6.48 11.26
N GLU A 208 -9.81 6.86 12.49
CA GLU A 208 -10.15 8.16 13.07
C GLU A 208 -9.62 9.31 12.20
N LYS A 209 -8.37 9.24 11.74
CA LYS A 209 -7.79 10.23 10.80
C LYS A 209 -8.49 10.23 9.44
N ILE A 210 -8.81 9.06 8.88
CA ILE A 210 -9.55 8.93 7.62
C ILE A 210 -10.91 9.64 7.73
N GLN A 211 -11.66 9.38 8.81
CA GLN A 211 -12.95 10.04 9.06
C GLN A 211 -12.80 11.54 9.30
N ALA A 212 -11.81 11.96 10.08
CA ALA A 212 -11.53 13.38 10.35
C ALA A 212 -11.18 14.16 9.06
N ALA A 213 -10.61 13.48 8.05
CA ALA A 213 -10.35 14.03 6.74
C ALA A 213 -11.58 14.08 5.81
N GLY A 214 -12.76 13.65 6.29
CA GLY A 214 -14.02 13.66 5.55
C GLY A 214 -14.26 12.45 4.66
N ILE A 215 -13.44 11.40 4.77
CA ILE A 215 -13.63 10.14 4.04
C ILE A 215 -14.63 9.27 4.81
N ARG A 216 -15.71 8.83 4.14
CA ARG A 216 -16.74 7.99 4.78
C ARG A 216 -16.21 6.56 4.94
N LEU A 217 -16.48 5.92 6.08
CA LEU A 217 -16.21 4.49 6.26
C LEU A 217 -17.43 3.66 5.85
N GLN A 218 -17.20 2.50 5.23
CA GLN A 218 -18.26 1.58 4.79
C GLN A 218 -17.82 0.12 4.96
N SER A 219 -18.74 -0.73 5.43
CA SER A 219 -18.62 -2.20 5.48
C SER A 219 -19.76 -2.89 4.72
#